data_AF-A0A5N5T128-F1
#
_entry.id   AF-A0A5N5T128-F1
#
_cell.length_a   1.000
_cell.length_b   1.000
_cell.length_c   1.000
_cell.angle_alpha   90.00
_cell.angle_beta   90.00
_cell.angle_gamma   90.00
#
_symmetry.space_group_name_H-M   'P 1'
#
loop_
_entity.id
_entity.type
_entity.pdbx_description
1 polymer ?
#
loop_
_entity_poly.entity_id
_entity_poly.type
_entity_poly.pdbx_seq_one_letter_code
_entity_poly.pdbx_strand_id
1 'polypeptide(L)'
;MYNLFIHYTDGLPSYVKLLFIDFGIQCIGFVLTSVLRTEKFYDLFGSVTFLILAFLNYKWHGLASPAKGIQTSCIYIWAFRLGLFLFTRILKTGKDRRFDKIKESNLHLFIVWSLQGVWVIVTSIAKSYSSTIYQTKRNWMAGIHWMGFDKFITTGLWSLSRHPNYFGEILLWFGLYVSASSVFRSYEYLTVFSPVFVYLLITQLSGIPPLEKYGQKKWGKQPSYREYINRTPLLIPFLCIKC
;
A
#
# COMPACT_ATOMS: atom_id res chain seq x y z
N MET A 1 6.70 6.98 -30.48
CA MET A 1 5.74 6.91 -29.35
C MET A 1 6.29 7.51 -28.05
N TYR A 2 7.53 7.21 -27.64
CA TYR A 2 8.13 7.74 -26.39
C TYR A 2 8.14 9.28 -26.28
N ASN A 3 8.67 9.98 -27.28
CA ASN A 3 8.73 11.45 -27.27
C ASN A 3 7.36 12.13 -27.41
N LEU A 4 6.38 11.45 -28.02
CA LEU A 4 5.02 11.97 -28.20
C LEU A 4 4.23 11.93 -26.88
N PHE A 5 4.40 10.86 -26.09
CA PHE A 5 3.71 10.72 -24.80
C PHE A 5 4.28 11.69 -23.75
N ILE A 6 5.58 11.97 -23.75
CA ILE A 6 6.19 12.95 -22.84
C ILE A 6 5.63 14.35 -23.13
N HIS A 7 5.65 14.78 -24.40
CA HIS A 7 5.20 16.12 -24.79
C HIS A 7 3.71 16.39 -24.50
N TYR A 8 2.85 15.36 -24.50
CA TYR A 8 1.43 15.47 -24.14
C TYR A 8 1.14 15.35 -22.63
N THR A 9 2.11 14.88 -21.82
CA THR A 9 1.93 14.63 -20.38
C THR A 9 2.86 15.46 -19.50
N ASP A 10 3.52 16.49 -20.04
CA ASP A 10 4.56 17.25 -19.35
C ASP A 10 4.09 18.00 -18.08
N GLY A 11 2.78 18.07 -17.80
CA GLY A 11 2.23 18.58 -16.54
C GLY A 11 1.74 17.53 -15.53
N LEU A 12 1.72 16.23 -15.87
CA LEU A 12 1.12 15.20 -15.01
C LEU A 12 2.12 14.62 -14.00
N PRO A 13 1.70 14.34 -12.75
CA PRO A 13 2.52 13.62 -11.80
C PRO A 13 2.95 12.25 -12.34
N SER A 14 4.18 11.83 -12.04
CA SER A 14 4.75 10.58 -12.57
C SER A 14 3.91 9.33 -12.29
N TYR A 15 3.19 9.25 -11.16
CA TYR A 15 2.28 8.14 -10.86
C TYR A 15 1.05 8.09 -11.78
N VAL A 16 0.56 9.24 -12.24
CA VAL A 16 -0.53 9.32 -13.23
C VAL A 16 -0.04 8.81 -14.59
N LYS A 17 1.20 9.14 -14.97
CA LYS A 17 1.81 8.60 -16.20
C LYS A 17 1.96 7.08 -16.14
N LEU A 18 2.38 6.53 -14.98
CA LEU A 18 2.45 5.08 -14.77
C LEU A 18 1.07 4.41 -14.85
N LEU A 19 0.03 5.06 -14.31
CA LEU A 19 -1.35 4.57 -14.35
C LEU A 19 -1.83 4.43 -15.80
N PHE A 20 -1.66 5.45 -16.64
CA PHE A 20 -2.08 5.37 -18.04
C PHE A 20 -1.35 4.26 -18.81
N ILE A 21 -0.07 4.06 -18.52
CA ILE A 21 0.74 3.01 -19.16
C ILE A 21 0.29 1.62 -18.70
N ASP A 22 0.07 1.43 -17.39
CA ASP A 22 -0.45 0.18 -16.83
C ASP A 22 -1.81 -0.18 -17.44
N PHE A 23 -2.80 0.70 -17.33
CA PHE A 23 -4.13 0.46 -17.89
C PHE A 23 -4.09 0.27 -19.42
N GLY A 24 -3.22 0.97 -20.14
CA GLY A 24 -2.99 0.73 -21.57
C GLY A 24 -2.52 -0.70 -21.85
N ILE A 25 -1.55 -1.21 -21.09
CA ILE A 25 -1.04 -2.58 -21.21
C ILE A 25 -2.13 -3.59 -20.82
N GLN A 26 -2.90 -3.35 -19.75
CA GLN A 26 -4.00 -4.23 -19.35
C GLN A 26 -5.12 -4.27 -20.40
N CYS A 27 -5.44 -3.15 -21.03
CA CYS A 27 -6.42 -3.09 -22.12
C CYS A 27 -5.97 -3.93 -23.33
N ILE A 28 -4.68 -3.85 -23.71
CA ILE A 28 -4.12 -4.68 -24.78
C ILE A 28 -4.22 -6.17 -24.41
N GLY A 29 -3.84 -6.52 -23.18
CA GLY A 29 -3.92 -7.91 -22.70
C GLY A 29 -5.36 -8.43 -22.63
N PHE A 30 -6.32 -7.59 -22.23
CA PHE A 30 -7.75 -7.90 -22.25
C PHE A 30 -8.25 -8.16 -23.68
N VAL A 31 -7.92 -7.29 -24.64
CA VAL A 31 -8.31 -7.46 -26.05
C VAL A 31 -7.72 -8.74 -26.62
N LEU A 32 -6.42 -9.00 -26.41
CA LEU A 32 -5.78 -10.22 -26.87
C LEU A 32 -6.40 -11.48 -26.26
N THR A 33 -6.67 -11.45 -24.96
CA THR A 33 -7.26 -12.59 -24.23
C THR A 33 -8.72 -12.84 -24.63
N SER A 34 -9.49 -11.78 -24.87
CA SER A 34 -10.89 -11.90 -25.31
C SER A 34 -11.01 -12.41 -26.73
N VAL A 35 -10.11 -12.02 -27.64
CA VAL A 35 -10.06 -12.51 -29.02
C VAL A 35 -9.53 -13.94 -29.10
N LEU A 36 -8.41 -14.23 -28.42
CA LEU A 36 -7.76 -15.54 -28.49
C LEU A 36 -8.31 -16.57 -27.49
N ARG A 37 -9.25 -16.16 -26.63
CA ARG A 37 -9.85 -16.97 -25.55
C ARG A 37 -8.80 -17.78 -24.78
N THR A 38 -7.69 -17.12 -24.43
CA THR A 38 -6.54 -17.78 -23.80
C THR A 38 -5.99 -17.01 -22.60
N GLU A 39 -5.80 -17.72 -21.48
CA GLU A 39 -5.26 -17.21 -20.23
C GLU A 39 -3.72 -17.19 -20.20
N LYS A 40 -3.07 -17.80 -21.20
CA LYS A 40 -1.62 -18.06 -21.20
C LYS A 40 -0.77 -16.82 -21.01
N PHE A 41 -1.30 -15.67 -21.41
CA PHE A 41 -0.60 -14.39 -21.35
C PHE A 41 -0.91 -13.60 -20.07
N TYR A 42 -1.94 -13.97 -19.31
CA TYR A 42 -2.40 -13.19 -18.15
C TYR A 42 -1.26 -12.91 -17.14
N ASP A 43 -0.61 -13.98 -16.65
CA ASP A 43 0.51 -13.89 -15.71
C ASP A 43 1.75 -13.18 -16.31
N LEU A 44 1.95 -13.31 -17.63
CA LEU A 44 3.05 -12.68 -18.35
C LEU A 44 2.87 -11.17 -18.43
N PHE A 45 1.66 -10.70 -18.77
CA PHE A 45 1.33 -9.27 -18.84
C PHE A 45 1.54 -8.60 -17.49
N GLY A 46 1.10 -9.21 -16.38
CA GLY A 46 1.37 -8.68 -15.04
C GLY A 46 2.86 -8.48 -14.78
N SER A 47 3.67 -9.51 -15.07
CA SER A 47 5.13 -9.48 -14.83
C SER A 47 5.85 -8.46 -15.73
N VAL A 48 5.49 -8.41 -17.02
CA VAL A 48 6.06 -7.44 -17.97
C VAL A 48 5.69 -6.01 -17.58
N THR A 49 4.47 -5.78 -17.10
CA THR A 49 4.03 -4.46 -16.64
C THR A 49 4.88 -4.00 -15.46
N PHE A 50 5.14 -4.87 -14.47
CA PHE A 50 6.05 -4.55 -13.36
C PHE A 50 7.45 -4.14 -13.83
N LEU A 51 8.02 -4.84 -14.81
CA LEU A 51 9.34 -4.53 -15.36
C LEU A 51 9.35 -3.18 -16.10
N ILE A 52 8.31 -2.90 -16.89
CA ILE A 52 8.16 -1.64 -17.63
C ILE A 52 7.98 -0.47 -16.67
N LEU A 53 7.07 -0.57 -15.70
CA LEU A 53 6.84 0.52 -14.74
C LEU A 53 8.07 0.73 -13.87
N ALA A 54 8.79 -0.32 -13.46
CA ALA A 54 10.04 -0.20 -12.74
C ALA A 54 11.12 0.53 -13.56
N PHE A 55 11.23 0.23 -14.85
CA PHE A 55 12.15 0.89 -15.78
C PHE A 55 11.84 2.38 -15.96
N LEU A 56 10.57 2.70 -16.24
CA LEU A 56 10.13 4.09 -16.48
C LEU A 56 10.28 4.93 -15.21
N ASN A 57 9.93 4.37 -14.07
CA ASN A 57 10.11 5.02 -12.78
C ASN A 57 11.61 5.29 -12.50
N TYR A 58 12.51 4.35 -12.84
CA TYR A 58 13.94 4.58 -12.76
C TYR A 58 14.41 5.68 -13.72
N LYS A 59 13.94 5.67 -14.97
CA LYS A 59 14.29 6.69 -15.97
C LYS A 59 13.84 8.09 -15.59
N TRP A 60 12.66 8.25 -14.99
CA TRP A 60 12.11 9.56 -14.62
C TRP A 60 12.67 10.13 -13.32
N HIS A 61 13.02 9.28 -12.34
CA HIS A 61 13.44 9.73 -11.01
C HIS A 61 14.90 9.43 -10.66
N GLY A 62 15.58 8.64 -11.48
CA GLY A 62 16.95 8.21 -11.24
C GLY A 62 17.14 7.37 -9.98
N LEU A 63 18.39 6.97 -9.74
CA LEU A 63 18.84 6.33 -8.52
C LEU A 63 19.15 7.41 -7.47
N ALA A 64 18.13 8.06 -6.91
CA ALA A 64 18.37 9.08 -5.89
C ALA A 64 18.98 8.51 -4.59
N SER A 65 18.95 7.19 -4.36
CA SER A 65 19.66 6.53 -3.26
C SER A 65 20.01 5.07 -3.58
N PRO A 66 21.06 4.49 -2.94
CA PRO A 66 21.40 3.08 -3.09
C PRO A 66 20.23 2.13 -2.74
N ALA A 67 19.38 2.52 -1.78
CA ALA A 67 18.20 1.77 -1.40
C ALA A 67 17.15 1.67 -2.53
N LYS A 68 16.96 2.75 -3.31
CA LYS A 68 16.09 2.73 -4.50
C LYS A 68 16.62 1.80 -5.58
N GLY A 69 17.95 1.70 -5.69
CA GLY A 69 18.62 0.76 -6.58
C GLY A 69 18.40 -0.68 -6.18
N ILE A 70 18.69 -1.01 -4.91
CA ILE A 70 18.46 -2.35 -4.36
C ILE A 70 16.99 -2.75 -4.53
N GLN A 71 16.05 -1.87 -4.17
CA GLN A 71 14.63 -2.17 -4.30
C GLN A 71 14.20 -2.36 -5.76
N THR A 72 14.70 -1.54 -6.68
CA THR A 72 14.43 -1.71 -8.10
C THR A 72 14.97 -3.05 -8.58
N SER A 73 16.21 -3.41 -8.25
CA SER A 73 16.79 -4.71 -8.56
C SER A 73 16.00 -5.89 -7.96
N CYS A 74 15.51 -5.77 -6.73
CA CYS A 74 14.64 -6.79 -6.11
C CYS A 74 13.35 -6.97 -6.89
N ILE A 75 12.72 -5.89 -7.37
CA ILE A 75 11.51 -5.96 -8.21
C ILE A 75 11.82 -6.63 -9.54
N TYR A 76 12.94 -6.30 -10.18
CA TYR A 76 13.37 -6.97 -11.42
C TYR A 76 13.57 -8.47 -11.22
N ILE A 77 14.33 -8.86 -10.18
CA ILE A 77 14.60 -10.27 -9.88
C ILE A 77 13.30 -11.02 -9.55
N TRP A 78 12.44 -10.42 -8.72
CA TRP A 78 11.16 -11.02 -8.34
C TRP A 78 10.22 -11.16 -9.54
N ALA A 79 10.00 -10.10 -10.31
CA ALA A 79 9.10 -10.10 -11.45
C ALA A 79 9.59 -11.04 -12.56
N PHE A 80 10.90 -11.05 -12.82
CA PHE A 80 11.50 -11.96 -13.79
C PHE A 80 11.38 -13.42 -13.34
N ARG A 81 11.77 -13.75 -12.10
CA ARG A 81 11.66 -15.10 -11.55
C ARG A 81 10.22 -15.58 -11.53
N LEU A 82 9.30 -14.77 -11.00
CA LEU A 82 7.90 -15.12 -10.87
C LEU A 82 7.24 -15.25 -12.24
N GLY A 83 7.45 -14.29 -13.13
CA GLY A 83 6.92 -14.33 -14.49
C GLY A 83 7.42 -15.54 -15.26
N LEU A 84 8.72 -15.84 -15.20
CA LEU A 84 9.30 -17.02 -15.85
C LEU A 84 8.73 -18.33 -15.27
N PHE A 85 8.60 -18.43 -13.95
CA PHE A 85 8.01 -19.61 -13.30
C PHE A 85 6.54 -19.80 -13.69
N LEU A 86 5.72 -18.76 -13.62
CA LEU A 86 4.29 -18.83 -13.96
C LEU A 86 4.09 -19.13 -15.44
N PHE A 87 4.89 -18.52 -16.31
CA PHE A 87 4.82 -18.74 -17.76
C PHE A 87 5.29 -20.15 -18.15
N THR A 88 6.40 -20.63 -17.58
CA THR A 88 6.83 -22.02 -17.81
C THR A 88 5.83 -23.04 -17.26
N ARG A 89 5.17 -22.74 -16.13
CA ARG A 89 4.10 -23.56 -15.58
C ARG A 89 2.91 -23.65 -16.52
N ILE A 90 2.44 -22.52 -17.08
CA ILE A 90 1.29 -22.55 -17.98
C ILE A 90 1.63 -23.25 -19.32
N LEU A 91 2.87 -23.14 -19.79
CA LEU A 91 3.33 -23.89 -20.97
C LEU A 91 3.38 -25.40 -20.71
N LYS A 92 3.79 -25.84 -19.52
CA LYS A 92 3.85 -27.27 -19.14
C LYS A 92 2.48 -27.87 -18.84
N THR A 93 1.64 -27.18 -18.08
CA THR A 93 0.30 -27.65 -17.69
C THR A 93 -0.72 -27.43 -18.81
N GLY A 94 -0.42 -26.54 -19.76
CA GLY A 94 -1.23 -26.24 -20.95
C GLY A 94 -2.46 -25.35 -20.69
N LYS A 95 -3.10 -25.51 -19.52
CA LYS A 95 -4.34 -24.81 -19.15
C LYS A 95 -4.45 -24.59 -17.64
N ASP A 96 -5.06 -23.49 -17.22
CA ASP A 96 -5.41 -23.23 -15.83
C ASP A 96 -6.93 -23.28 -15.61
N ARG A 97 -7.39 -24.26 -14.83
CA ARG A 97 -8.82 -24.51 -14.58
C ARG A 97 -9.54 -23.31 -13.95
N ARG A 98 -8.84 -22.42 -13.25
CA ARG A 98 -9.42 -21.21 -12.64
C ARG A 98 -10.00 -20.26 -13.68
N PHE A 99 -9.44 -20.26 -14.89
CA PHE A 99 -9.84 -19.39 -15.97
C PHE A 99 -10.92 -19.98 -16.87
N ASP A 100 -11.36 -21.23 -16.63
CA ASP A 100 -12.30 -21.92 -17.52
C ASP A 100 -13.63 -21.16 -17.63
N LYS A 101 -14.22 -20.79 -16.49
CA LYS A 101 -15.47 -19.99 -16.46
C LYS A 101 -15.24 -18.51 -16.80
N ILE A 102 -14.04 -18.00 -16.53
CA ILE A 102 -13.71 -16.58 -16.71
C ILE A 102 -13.62 -16.24 -18.19
N LYS A 103 -13.02 -17.13 -19.00
CA LYS A 103 -12.80 -16.94 -20.44
C LYS A 103 -14.08 -16.91 -21.27
N GLU A 104 -15.18 -17.45 -20.77
CA GLU A 104 -16.46 -17.50 -21.49
C GLU A 104 -17.16 -16.13 -21.50
N SER A 105 -16.89 -15.28 -20.51
CA SER A 105 -17.55 -13.99 -20.36
C SER A 105 -16.57 -12.85 -20.52
N ASN A 106 -16.85 -11.95 -21.46
CA ASN A 106 -16.06 -10.72 -21.65
C ASN A 106 -16.08 -9.82 -20.41
N LEU A 107 -17.18 -9.79 -19.65
CA LEU A 107 -17.27 -9.03 -18.40
C LEU A 107 -16.31 -9.57 -17.32
N HIS A 108 -16.32 -10.89 -17.08
CA HIS A 108 -15.40 -11.52 -16.13
C HIS A 108 -13.93 -11.33 -16.53
N LEU A 109 -13.61 -11.43 -17.82
CA LEU A 109 -12.30 -11.06 -18.34
C LEU A 109 -11.96 -9.61 -18.02
N PHE A 110 -12.84 -8.67 -18.32
CA PHE A 110 -12.62 -7.24 -18.05
C PHE A 110 -12.37 -6.98 -16.56
N ILE A 111 -13.10 -7.65 -15.67
CA ILE A 111 -12.92 -7.53 -14.21
C ILE A 111 -11.54 -8.03 -13.79
N VAL A 112 -11.10 -9.22 -14.22
CA VAL A 112 -9.78 -9.74 -13.81
C VAL A 112 -8.64 -8.88 -14.32
N TRP A 113 -8.71 -8.41 -15.57
CA TRP A 113 -7.71 -7.52 -16.15
C TRP A 113 -7.69 -6.15 -15.45
N SER A 114 -8.85 -5.64 -15.03
CA SER A 114 -8.94 -4.41 -14.24
C SER A 114 -8.37 -4.58 -12.83
N LEU A 115 -8.65 -5.70 -12.17
CA LEU A 115 -8.09 -6.03 -10.85
C LEU A 115 -6.56 -6.20 -10.91
N GLN A 116 -6.03 -6.78 -11.98
CA GLN A 116 -4.59 -6.84 -12.21
C GLN A 116 -3.98 -5.45 -12.34
N GLY A 117 -4.58 -4.55 -13.13
CA GLY A 117 -4.12 -3.16 -13.23
C GLY A 117 -4.15 -2.44 -11.87
N VAL A 118 -5.27 -2.53 -11.15
CA VAL A 118 -5.38 -1.94 -9.79
C VAL A 118 -4.29 -2.49 -8.86
N TRP A 119 -4.03 -3.80 -8.90
CA TRP A 119 -2.96 -4.41 -8.11
C TRP A 119 -1.56 -3.89 -8.47
N VAL A 120 -1.26 -3.78 -9.76
CA VAL A 120 0.03 -3.30 -10.28
C VAL A 120 0.26 -1.84 -9.93
N ILE A 121 -0.77 -0.98 -10.05
CA ILE A 121 -0.62 0.44 -9.70
C ILE A 121 -0.50 0.66 -8.18
N VAL A 122 -1.27 -0.06 -7.36
CA VAL A 122 -1.17 0.03 -5.88
C VAL A 122 0.23 -0.34 -5.40
N THR A 123 0.79 -1.42 -5.93
CA THR A 123 2.15 -1.87 -5.59
C THR A 123 3.23 -0.93 -6.13
N SER A 124 3.01 -0.32 -7.31
CA SER A 124 3.92 0.67 -7.92
C SER A 124 3.88 2.03 -7.21
N ILE A 125 2.72 2.44 -6.68
CA ILE A 125 2.58 3.62 -5.83
C ILE A 125 3.27 3.36 -4.48
N ALA A 126 3.08 2.18 -3.88
CA ALA A 126 3.80 1.78 -2.66
C ALA A 126 5.33 1.82 -2.86
N LYS A 127 5.83 1.48 -4.05
CA LYS A 127 7.24 1.70 -4.44
C LYS A 127 7.60 3.19 -4.50
N SER A 128 6.74 4.04 -5.04
CA SER A 128 7.02 5.48 -5.13
C SER A 128 7.11 6.16 -3.75
N TYR A 129 6.37 5.65 -2.76
CA TYR A 129 6.45 6.08 -1.35
C TYR A 129 7.40 5.24 -0.48
N SER A 130 8.06 4.23 -1.04
CA SER A 130 8.91 3.31 -0.28
C SER A 130 10.14 4.00 0.31
N SER A 131 10.70 5.02 -0.33
CA SER A 131 11.82 5.76 0.27
C SER A 131 11.41 6.46 1.56
N THR A 132 10.13 6.86 1.69
CA THR A 132 9.59 7.48 2.90
C THR A 132 9.27 6.42 3.96
N ILE A 133 8.77 5.26 3.54
CA ILE A 133 8.34 4.17 4.44
C ILE A 133 9.52 3.29 4.91
N TYR A 134 10.47 2.94 4.03
CA TYR A 134 11.64 2.12 4.36
C TYR A 134 12.70 2.89 5.15
N GLN A 135 12.93 4.18 4.87
CA GLN A 135 13.86 4.99 5.67
C GLN A 135 13.33 5.09 7.11
N THR A 136 12.01 5.26 7.27
CA THR A 136 11.35 5.34 8.58
C THR A 136 11.32 3.98 9.29
N LYS A 137 10.95 2.89 8.60
CA LYS A 137 10.81 1.55 9.19
C LYS A 137 12.14 0.84 9.44
N ARG A 138 13.16 1.03 8.58
CA ARG A 138 14.49 0.41 8.74
C ARG A 138 15.30 1.05 9.86
N ASN A 139 15.27 2.38 9.96
CA ASN A 139 15.94 3.09 11.06
C ASN A 139 15.29 2.78 12.41
N TRP A 140 13.97 2.58 12.44
CA TRP A 140 13.25 2.16 13.64
C TRP A 140 13.50 0.69 14.02
N MET A 141 13.36 -0.27 13.10
CA MET A 141 13.45 -1.69 13.45
C MET A 141 14.90 -2.17 13.70
N ALA A 142 15.89 -1.63 12.99
CA ALA A 142 17.29 -1.97 13.23
C ALA A 142 17.82 -1.41 14.57
N GLY A 143 17.29 -0.28 15.03
CA GLY A 143 17.60 0.27 16.36
C GLY A 143 16.97 -0.52 17.51
N ILE A 144 15.79 -1.11 17.32
CA ILE A 144 15.03 -1.76 18.42
C ILE A 144 15.45 -3.21 18.65
N HIS A 145 15.80 -3.96 17.60
CA HIS A 145 16.08 -5.41 17.72
C HIS A 145 17.48 -5.72 18.28
N TRP A 146 18.51 -4.93 17.93
CA TRP A 146 19.89 -5.14 18.40
C TRP A 146 20.15 -4.64 19.83
N MET A 147 19.21 -3.91 20.42
CA MET A 147 19.37 -3.29 21.75
C MET A 147 18.62 -4.04 22.88
N GLY A 148 17.95 -5.16 22.61
CA GLY A 148 17.35 -5.99 23.68
C GLY A 148 16.28 -5.28 24.51
N PHE A 149 15.52 -4.35 23.92
CA PHE A 149 14.52 -3.60 24.68
C PHE A 149 13.26 -4.43 24.95
N ASP A 150 13.28 -5.19 26.05
CA ASP A 150 12.08 -5.70 26.71
C ASP A 150 11.26 -4.59 27.41
N LYS A 151 11.53 -3.33 27.09
CA LYS A 151 10.95 -2.14 27.71
C LYS A 151 10.05 -1.40 26.72
N PHE A 152 8.95 -0.88 27.23
CA PHE A 152 8.02 -0.04 26.49
C PHE A 152 8.62 1.36 26.27
N ILE A 153 8.24 2.01 25.17
CA ILE A 153 8.74 3.34 24.79
C ILE A 153 7.89 4.40 25.48
N THR A 154 8.54 5.35 26.15
CA THR A 154 7.86 6.45 26.87
C THR A 154 8.38 7.83 26.48
N THR A 155 9.14 7.92 25.40
CA THR A 155 9.86 9.14 24.98
C THR A 155 9.43 9.57 23.58
N GLY A 156 9.66 10.84 23.23
CA GLY A 156 9.26 11.41 21.95
C GLY A 156 7.74 11.51 21.82
N LEU A 157 7.18 11.18 20.65
CA LEU A 157 5.72 11.24 20.44
C LEU A 157 4.95 10.33 21.40
N TRP A 158 5.58 9.25 21.89
CA TRP A 158 5.00 8.31 22.83
C TRP A 158 4.92 8.86 24.27
N SER A 159 5.63 9.95 24.61
CA SER A 159 5.40 10.63 25.90
C SER A 159 4.17 11.53 25.89
N LEU A 160 3.75 12.00 24.70
CA LEU A 160 2.60 12.89 24.50
C LEU A 160 1.29 12.12 24.30
N SER A 161 1.35 10.95 23.67
CA SER A 161 0.21 10.06 23.43
C SER A 161 0.70 8.61 23.42
N ARG A 162 -0.07 7.67 23.96
CA ARG A 162 0.31 6.25 23.94
C ARG A 162 0.28 5.63 22.54
N HIS A 163 -0.56 6.20 21.66
CA HIS A 163 -0.82 5.70 20.31
C HIS A 163 -0.72 6.83 19.26
N PRO A 164 0.45 7.52 19.16
CA PRO A 164 0.58 8.69 18.31
C PRO A 164 0.48 8.34 16.81
N ASN A 165 0.81 7.11 16.44
CA ASN A 165 0.64 6.56 15.10
C ASN A 165 -0.85 6.44 14.71
N TYR A 166 -1.69 5.91 15.59
CA TYR A 166 -3.12 5.79 15.35
C TYR A 166 -3.83 7.14 15.37
N PHE A 167 -3.37 8.06 16.23
CA PHE A 167 -3.82 9.45 16.19
C PHE A 167 -3.52 10.11 14.84
N GLY A 168 -2.30 9.95 14.32
CA GLY A 168 -1.91 10.46 13.01
C GLY A 168 -2.73 9.85 11.87
N GLU A 169 -3.03 8.55 11.94
CA GLU A 169 -3.89 7.87 10.97
C GLU A 169 -5.33 8.41 10.99
N ILE A 170 -5.92 8.60 12.17
CA ILE A 170 -7.24 9.23 12.34
C ILE A 170 -7.23 10.65 11.77
N LEU A 171 -6.22 11.46 12.11
CA LEU A 171 -6.08 12.82 11.57
C LEU A 171 -5.94 12.84 10.05
N LEU A 172 -5.24 11.86 9.47
CA LEU A 172 -5.11 11.74 8.01
C LEU A 172 -6.47 11.49 7.36
N TRP A 173 -7.25 10.53 7.85
CA TRP A 173 -8.55 10.19 7.27
C TRP A 173 -9.57 11.33 7.40
N PHE A 174 -9.60 12.00 8.55
CA PHE A 174 -10.42 13.20 8.72
C PHE A 174 -9.90 14.38 7.88
N GLY A 175 -8.58 14.55 7.74
CA GLY A 175 -7.97 15.57 6.90
C GLY A 175 -8.30 15.38 5.41
N LEU A 176 -8.32 14.15 4.92
CA LEU A 176 -8.75 13.82 3.55
C LEU A 176 -10.24 14.15 3.34
N TYR A 177 -11.09 13.80 4.31
CA TYR A 177 -12.52 14.15 4.27
C TYR A 177 -12.72 15.67 4.23
N VAL A 178 -12.05 16.42 5.12
CA VAL A 178 -12.14 17.89 5.17
C VAL A 178 -11.61 18.51 3.87
N SER A 179 -10.49 18.00 3.33
CA SER A 179 -9.95 18.49 2.06
C SER A 179 -10.90 18.26 0.89
N ALA A 180 -11.66 17.16 0.89
CA ALA A 180 -12.65 16.87 -0.15
C ALA A 180 -14.00 17.58 0.10
N SER A 181 -14.24 18.07 1.31
CA SER A 181 -15.53 18.67 1.69
C SER A 181 -15.91 19.92 0.92
N SER A 182 -14.94 20.62 0.32
CA SER A 182 -15.15 21.81 -0.50
C SER A 182 -15.81 21.52 -1.86
N VAL A 183 -15.82 20.26 -2.31
CA VAL A 183 -16.40 19.83 -3.58
C VAL A 183 -17.66 18.98 -3.42
N PHE A 184 -18.07 18.69 -2.17
CA PHE A 184 -19.27 17.91 -1.89
C PHE A 184 -20.55 18.70 -2.16
N ARG A 185 -21.59 18.01 -2.63
CA ARG A 185 -22.94 18.50 -2.89
C ARG A 185 -23.94 17.59 -2.18
N SER A 186 -24.84 18.18 -1.40
CA SER A 186 -25.96 17.48 -0.75
C SER A 186 -25.56 16.20 0.01
N TYR A 187 -25.72 15.01 -0.58
CA TYR A 187 -25.52 13.73 0.10
C TYR A 187 -24.06 13.31 0.24
N GLU A 188 -23.11 13.92 -0.48
CA GLU A 188 -21.70 13.50 -0.37
C GLU A 188 -21.07 13.81 1.00
N TYR A 189 -21.66 14.69 1.80
CA TYR A 189 -21.28 14.88 3.21
C TYR A 189 -21.49 13.62 4.07
N LEU A 190 -22.34 12.67 3.65
CA LEU A 190 -22.49 11.39 4.33
C LEU A 190 -21.23 10.53 4.26
N THR A 191 -20.28 10.85 3.38
CA THR A 191 -18.98 10.16 3.34
C THR A 191 -18.17 10.33 4.63
N VAL A 192 -18.57 11.24 5.53
CA VAL A 192 -18.04 11.36 6.90
C VAL A 192 -18.16 10.07 7.70
N PHE A 193 -19.12 9.21 7.37
CA PHE A 193 -19.25 7.90 7.99
C PHE A 193 -18.01 7.02 7.77
N SER A 194 -17.25 7.24 6.69
CA SER A 194 -16.00 6.50 6.43
C SER A 194 -14.90 6.80 7.45
N PRO A 195 -14.42 8.05 7.64
CA PRO A 195 -13.43 8.35 8.67
C PRO A 195 -13.96 8.10 10.09
N VAL A 196 -15.25 8.28 10.34
CA VAL A 196 -15.88 7.90 11.63
C VAL A 196 -15.83 6.40 11.86
N PHE A 197 -16.13 5.59 10.85
CA PHE A 197 -16.05 4.13 10.91
C PHE A 197 -14.61 3.67 11.17
N VAL A 198 -13.63 4.25 10.47
CA VAL A 198 -12.20 3.96 10.69
C VAL A 198 -11.78 4.35 12.11
N TYR A 199 -12.21 5.51 12.60
CA TYR A 199 -11.99 5.92 13.99
C TYR A 199 -12.54 4.89 14.99
N LEU A 200 -13.79 4.42 14.82
CA LEU A 200 -14.39 3.42 15.70
C LEU A 200 -13.67 2.08 15.62
N LEU A 201 -13.28 1.65 14.41
CA LEU A 201 -12.55 0.41 14.21
C LEU A 201 -11.20 0.42 14.91
N ILE A 202 -10.46 1.53 14.81
CA ILE A 202 -9.16 1.69 15.45
C ILE A 202 -9.29 1.81 16.97
N THR A 203 -10.23 2.63 17.45
CA THR A 203 -10.34 2.91 18.89
C THR A 203 -11.06 1.83 19.68
N GLN A 204 -12.00 1.11 19.08
CA GLN A 204 -12.89 0.17 19.79
C GLN A 204 -12.69 -1.30 19.42
N LEU A 205 -12.20 -1.63 18.21
CA LEU A 205 -12.15 -3.01 17.75
C LEU A 205 -10.72 -3.56 17.62
N SER A 206 -9.98 -3.12 16.60
CA SER A 206 -8.78 -3.84 16.14
C SER A 206 -7.48 -3.06 16.25
N GLY A 207 -7.52 -1.77 16.59
CA GLY A 207 -6.31 -0.95 16.77
C GLY A 207 -5.83 -0.97 18.22
N ILE A 208 -6.33 -0.02 19.01
CA ILE A 208 -5.83 0.30 20.34
C ILE A 208 -6.15 -0.77 21.39
N PRO A 209 -7.38 -1.33 21.47
CA PRO A 209 -7.72 -2.23 22.57
C PRO A 209 -6.88 -3.51 22.65
N PRO A 210 -6.57 -4.21 21.53
CA PRO A 210 -5.66 -5.35 21.56
C PRO A 210 -4.24 -4.99 22.04
N LEU A 211 -3.70 -3.85 21.61
CA LEU A 211 -2.36 -3.40 22.00
C LEU A 211 -2.29 -3.04 23.48
N GLU A 212 -3.30 -2.36 24.00
CA GLU A 212 -3.41 -2.04 25.43
C GLU A 212 -3.52 -3.32 26.28
N LYS A 213 -4.36 -4.27 25.87
CA LYS A 213 -4.47 -5.58 26.54
C LYS A 213 -3.14 -6.34 26.54
N TYR A 214 -2.43 -6.34 25.42
CA TYR A 214 -1.12 -6.97 25.32
C TYR A 214 -0.08 -6.28 26.22
N GLY A 215 0.00 -4.96 26.17
CA GLY A 215 0.91 -4.17 26.99
C GLY A 215 0.65 -4.37 28.49
N GLN A 216 -0.63 -4.40 28.88
CA GLN A 216 -1.03 -4.72 30.25
C GLN A 216 -0.64 -6.14 30.67
N LYS A 217 -0.77 -7.14 29.77
CA LYS A 217 -0.34 -8.51 30.06
C LYS A 217 1.18 -8.63 30.23
N LYS A 218 1.96 -7.92 29.41
CA LYS A 218 3.43 -7.99 29.41
C LYS A 218 4.08 -7.13 30.49
N TRP A 219 3.63 -5.89 30.66
CA TRP A 219 4.25 -4.88 31.53
C TRP A 219 3.36 -4.37 32.67
N GLY A 220 2.10 -4.80 32.77
CA GLY A 220 1.13 -4.31 33.77
C GLY A 220 1.51 -4.53 35.25
N LYS A 221 2.50 -5.40 35.53
CA LYS A 221 3.06 -5.60 36.88
C LYS A 221 4.20 -4.63 37.20
N GLN A 222 4.77 -3.95 36.20
CA GLN A 222 5.89 -3.04 36.38
C GLN A 222 5.39 -1.66 36.83
N PRO A 223 5.92 -1.10 37.95
CA PRO A 223 5.51 0.22 38.44
C PRO A 223 5.69 1.34 37.41
N SER A 224 6.79 1.29 36.65
CA SER A 224 7.11 2.27 35.60
C SER A 224 6.10 2.28 34.45
N TYR A 225 5.52 1.12 34.10
CA TYR A 225 4.51 1.02 33.05
C TYR A 225 3.17 1.59 33.50
N ARG A 226 2.80 1.35 34.76
CA ARG A 226 1.59 1.94 35.35
C ARG A 226 1.69 3.45 35.44
N GLU A 227 2.84 3.97 35.85
CA GLU A 227 3.08 5.41 35.88
C GLU A 227 2.98 6.03 34.49
N TYR A 228 3.55 5.36 33.48
CA TYR A 228 3.43 5.78 32.08
C TYR A 228 1.98 5.81 31.59
N ILE A 229 1.19 4.77 31.84
CA ILE A 229 -0.25 4.75 31.49
C ILE A 229 -1.01 5.88 32.19
N ASN A 230 -0.70 6.15 33.46
CA ASN A 230 -1.39 7.16 34.25
C ASN A 230 -1.08 8.60 33.80
N ARG A 231 0.15 8.85 33.33
CA ARG A 231 0.59 10.19 32.94
C ARG A 231 0.39 10.50 31.46
N THR A 232 0.34 9.47 30.60
CA THR A 232 0.29 9.64 29.15
C THR A 232 -1.12 9.33 28.61
N PRO A 233 -1.79 10.29 27.94
CA PRO A 233 -3.13 10.10 27.41
C PRO A 233 -3.14 9.05 26.29
N LEU A 234 -4.30 8.42 26.07
CA LEU A 234 -4.41 7.30 25.14
C LEU A 234 -4.20 7.70 23.68
N LEU A 235 -4.79 8.83 23.25
CA LEU A 235 -4.83 9.22 21.84
C LEU A 235 -4.51 10.70 21.60
N ILE A 236 -5.32 11.62 22.11
CA ILE A 236 -5.16 13.06 21.87
C ILE A 236 -4.30 13.66 22.99
N PRO A 237 -3.17 14.32 22.67
CA PRO A 237 -2.39 15.04 23.67
C PRO A 237 -3.26 16.04 24.43
N PHE A 238 -3.08 16.13 25.76
CA PHE A 238 -3.83 17.04 26.66
C PHE A 238 -5.29 16.69 26.96
N LEU A 239 -5.90 15.71 26.28
CA LEU A 239 -7.20 15.14 26.65
C LEU A 239 -6.99 13.82 27.39
N CYS A 240 -6.94 13.89 28.72
CA CYS A 240 -6.89 12.70 29.56
C CYS A 240 -8.29 12.07 29.65
N ILE A 241 -8.64 11.23 28.66
CA ILE A 241 -9.78 10.34 28.79
C ILE A 241 -9.31 9.17 29.65
N LYS A 242 -9.61 9.21 30.95
CA LYS A 242 -9.49 8.03 31.81
C LYS A 242 -10.45 6.98 31.26
N CYS A 243 -9.91 5.87 30.74
CA CYS A 243 -10.67 4.65 30.50
C CYS A 243 -10.79 3.86 31.79
#